data_AF-A0A8J3GRH6-F1
#
_entry.id   AF-A0A8J3GRH6-F1
#
_cell.length_a   1.000
_cell.length_b   1.000
_cell.length_c   1.000
_cell.angle_alpha   90.00
_cell.angle_beta   90.00
_cell.angle_gamma   90.00
#
_symmetry.space_group_name_H-M   'P 1'
#
loop_
_entity.id
_entity.type
_entity.pdbx_description
1 polymer ?
#
loop_
_entity_poly.entity_id
_entity_poly.type
_entity_poly.pdbx_seq_one_letter_code
_entity_poly.pdbx_strand_id
1 'polypeptide(L)'
;MPTATADVDLETVHLTNGLTCDIPASSPLAKLLKSKRTWVGPSAQDRLKILQKAKTVAIVGASPNPARSSFFVATYLKQSSDYELYFVNPNADEILGQKVYKSLADLPVVPDIVDVFRKGSDIPQVMDEALAIGAKTVWVQLGIWNEEAAYYGESKGLTVVMDRCIKVEHARFHGGLHLLGFDTGQITARKTLR
;
A
#
# COMPACT_ATOMS: atom_id res chain seq x y z
N MET A 1 -34.63 26.49 33.99
CA MET A 1 -34.26 25.09 33.68
C MET A 1 -32.81 25.09 33.26
N PRO A 2 -31.93 24.27 33.86
CA PRO A 2 -30.53 24.25 33.49
C PRO A 2 -30.40 23.59 32.12
N THR A 3 -29.87 24.33 31.15
CA THR A 3 -29.48 23.82 29.84
C THR A 3 -28.33 22.84 30.05
N ALA A 4 -28.55 21.56 29.75
CA ALA A 4 -27.50 20.56 29.75
C ALA A 4 -26.38 21.01 28.80
N THR A 5 -25.20 21.24 29.34
CA THR A 5 -23.97 21.37 28.56
C THR A 5 -23.79 20.04 27.83
N ALA A 6 -24.00 20.04 26.52
CA ALA A 6 -23.64 18.90 25.69
C ALA A 6 -22.14 18.65 25.91
N ASP A 7 -21.81 17.48 26.44
CA ASP A 7 -20.43 17.03 26.60
C ASP A 7 -19.87 16.91 25.18
N VAL A 8 -19.09 17.90 24.77
CA VAL A 8 -18.51 17.92 23.43
C VAL A 8 -17.31 17.00 23.48
N ASP A 9 -17.39 15.86 22.80
CA ASP A 9 -16.26 14.95 22.61
C ASP A 9 -15.12 15.72 21.92
N LEU A 10 -14.03 15.94 22.66
CA LEU A 10 -12.88 16.70 22.23
C LEU A 10 -11.77 15.76 21.78
N GLU A 11 -11.10 16.14 20.71
CA GLU A 11 -9.96 15.43 20.18
C GLU A 11 -8.76 16.37 20.06
N THR A 12 -7.63 15.93 20.60
CA THR A 12 -6.36 16.63 20.45
C THR A 12 -5.79 16.38 19.06
N VAL A 13 -5.69 17.44 18.25
CA VAL A 13 -5.10 17.39 16.91
C VAL A 13 -3.74 18.06 16.87
N HIS A 14 -2.84 17.52 16.06
CA HIS A 14 -1.52 18.09 15.80
C HIS A 14 -1.55 18.93 14.52
N LEU A 15 -1.18 20.21 14.63
CA LEU A 15 -1.08 21.14 13.52
C LEU A 15 0.28 21.01 12.84
N THR A 16 0.38 21.46 11.58
CA THR A 16 1.61 21.38 10.77
C THR A 16 2.78 22.19 11.31
N ASN A 17 2.54 23.10 12.26
CA ASN A 17 3.57 23.87 12.95
C ASN A 17 4.04 23.22 14.26
N GLY A 18 3.62 21.98 14.55
CA GLY A 18 3.99 21.25 15.75
C GLY A 18 3.18 21.59 17.00
N LEU A 19 2.18 22.48 16.90
CA LEU A 19 1.28 22.81 18.00
C LEU A 19 0.14 21.80 18.10
N THR A 20 -0.38 21.62 19.31
CA THR A 20 -1.61 20.86 19.58
C THR A 20 -2.77 21.77 19.90
N CYS A 21 -3.98 21.38 19.49
CA CYS A 21 -5.21 22.00 19.97
C CYS A 21 -6.32 20.96 20.13
N ASP A 22 -7.20 21.18 21.10
CA ASP A 22 -8.39 20.36 21.28
C ASP A 22 -9.53 20.95 20.47
N ILE A 23 -10.11 20.14 19.59
CA ILE A 23 -11.24 20.51 18.75
C ILE A 23 -12.37 19.49 18.87
N PRO A 24 -13.63 19.88 18.64
CA PRO A 24 -14.72 18.93 18.62
C PRO A 24 -14.45 17.82 17.59
N ALA A 25 -14.52 16.56 18.02
CA ALA A 25 -14.24 15.40 17.18
C ALA A 25 -15.18 15.32 15.95
N SER A 26 -16.38 15.89 16.07
CA SER A 26 -17.37 15.99 14.99
C SER A 26 -17.06 17.08 13.95
N SER A 27 -16.10 17.97 14.21
CA SER A 27 -15.84 19.14 13.36
C SER A 27 -15.26 18.75 11.98
N PRO A 28 -15.57 19.51 10.91
CA PRO A 28 -14.96 19.33 9.60
C PRO A 28 -13.43 19.46 9.63
N LEU A 29 -12.91 20.31 10.52
CA LEU A 29 -11.47 20.52 10.70
C LEU A 29 -10.79 19.29 11.33
N ALA A 30 -11.42 18.64 12.33
CA ALA A 30 -10.92 17.38 12.89
C ALA A 30 -10.84 16.29 11.82
N LYS A 31 -11.88 16.18 11.00
CA LYS A 31 -11.88 15.25 9.85
C LYS A 31 -10.81 15.57 8.81
N LEU A 32 -10.56 16.85 8.54
CA LEU A 32 -9.54 17.30 7.60
C LEU A 32 -8.12 17.09 8.14
N LEU A 33 -7.88 17.36 9.42
CA LEU A 33 -6.57 17.16 10.04
C LEU A 33 -6.23 15.68 10.16
N LYS A 34 -7.22 14.81 10.45
CA LYS A 34 -7.08 13.35 10.37
C LYS A 34 -6.77 12.84 8.96
N SER A 35 -7.23 13.53 7.92
CA SER A 35 -6.98 13.11 6.54
C SER A 35 -5.67 13.66 5.97
N LYS A 36 -5.04 14.62 6.68
CA LYS A 36 -3.80 15.24 6.26
C LYS A 36 -2.62 14.33 6.58
N ARG A 37 -2.25 13.52 5.59
CA ARG A 37 -1.06 12.66 5.63
C ARG A 37 0.21 13.52 5.72
N THR A 38 1.11 13.12 6.60
CA THR A 38 2.42 13.74 6.82
C THR A 38 3.55 12.93 6.19
N TRP A 39 3.36 11.62 6.03
CA TRP A 39 4.34 10.70 5.46
C TRP A 39 4.44 10.90 3.94
N VAL A 40 5.69 10.91 3.46
CA VAL A 40 6.00 11.08 2.05
C VAL A 40 6.72 9.82 1.55
N GLY A 41 6.01 9.03 0.76
CA GLY A 41 6.56 7.83 0.14
C GLY A 41 7.43 8.10 -1.09
N PRO A 42 7.98 7.02 -1.70
CA PRO A 42 8.84 7.13 -2.87
C PRO A 42 8.14 7.75 -4.08
N SER A 43 8.91 8.50 -4.88
CA SER A 43 8.43 9.12 -6.11
C SER A 43 8.00 8.08 -7.15
N ALA A 44 7.33 8.50 -8.22
CA ALA A 44 6.97 7.58 -9.31
C ALA A 44 8.19 6.90 -9.94
N GLN A 45 9.30 7.63 -10.09
CA GLN A 45 10.55 7.09 -10.61
C GLN A 45 11.20 6.09 -9.64
N ASP A 46 11.11 6.33 -8.34
CA ASP A 46 11.67 5.40 -7.36
C ASP A 46 10.84 4.12 -7.27
N ARG A 47 9.50 4.23 -7.38
CA ARG A 47 8.62 3.07 -7.51
C ARG A 47 8.92 2.25 -8.77
N LEU A 48 9.20 2.91 -9.90
CA LEU A 48 9.66 2.21 -11.11
C LEU A 48 10.95 1.41 -10.85
N LYS A 49 11.95 2.01 -10.19
CA LYS A 49 13.20 1.31 -9.85
C LYS A 49 12.96 0.12 -8.93
N ILE A 50 12.04 0.23 -7.97
CA ILE A 50 11.64 -0.89 -7.09
C ILE A 50 11.07 -2.03 -7.93
N LEU A 51 10.09 -1.71 -8.80
CA LEU A 51 9.43 -2.68 -9.66
C LEU A 51 10.39 -3.37 -10.65
N GLN A 52 11.34 -2.63 -11.23
CA GLN A 52 12.33 -3.18 -12.17
C GLN A 52 13.36 -4.09 -11.51
N LYS A 53 13.68 -3.84 -10.23
CA LYS A 53 14.65 -4.65 -9.48
C LYS A 53 14.05 -5.94 -8.94
N ALA A 54 12.75 -5.94 -8.67
CA ALA A 54 12.06 -7.09 -8.11
C ALA A 54 11.94 -8.23 -9.12
N LYS A 55 12.07 -9.46 -8.64
CA LYS A 55 11.75 -10.69 -9.37
C LYS A 55 10.65 -11.47 -8.67
N THR A 56 10.55 -11.35 -7.36
CA THR A 56 9.62 -12.10 -6.51
C THR A 56 8.66 -11.16 -5.78
N VAL A 57 7.38 -11.50 -5.77
CA VAL A 57 6.33 -10.72 -5.08
C VAL A 57 5.49 -11.65 -4.22
N ALA A 58 5.45 -11.38 -2.91
CA ALA A 58 4.56 -12.08 -1.99
C ALA A 58 3.30 -11.27 -1.71
N ILE A 59 2.14 -11.77 -2.10
CA ILE A 59 0.85 -11.11 -1.91
C ILE A 59 0.21 -11.57 -0.59
N VAL A 60 0.29 -10.72 0.43
CA VAL A 60 -0.29 -10.90 1.76
C VAL A 60 -1.76 -10.48 1.76
N GLY A 61 -2.64 -11.41 2.12
CA GLY A 61 -4.09 -11.20 1.99
C GLY A 61 -4.62 -11.54 0.60
N ALA A 62 -3.90 -12.38 -0.15
CA ALA A 62 -4.38 -12.96 -1.40
C ALA A 62 -5.70 -13.72 -1.14
N SER A 63 -6.72 -13.51 -1.98
CA SER A 63 -8.01 -14.18 -1.85
C SER A 63 -8.35 -14.93 -3.13
N PRO A 64 -8.94 -16.14 -3.06
CA PRO A 64 -9.46 -16.84 -4.23
C PRO A 64 -10.76 -16.22 -4.76
N ASN A 65 -11.39 -15.30 -4.01
CA ASN A 65 -12.66 -14.70 -4.40
C ASN A 65 -12.44 -13.65 -5.52
N PRO A 66 -13.03 -13.84 -6.71
CA PRO A 66 -12.88 -12.91 -7.84
C PRO A 66 -13.37 -11.49 -7.56
N ALA A 67 -14.26 -11.27 -6.58
CA ALA A 67 -14.72 -9.93 -6.22
C ALA A 67 -13.66 -9.12 -5.44
N ARG A 68 -12.59 -9.76 -4.96
CA ARG A 68 -11.55 -9.10 -4.14
C ARG A 68 -10.49 -8.48 -5.04
N SER A 69 -10.05 -7.27 -4.69
CA SER A 69 -8.98 -6.56 -5.40
C SER A 69 -7.68 -7.37 -5.51
N SER A 70 -7.35 -8.14 -4.47
CA SER A 70 -6.16 -9.01 -4.47
C SER A 70 -6.20 -10.08 -5.55
N PHE A 71 -7.37 -10.65 -5.87
CA PHE A 71 -7.52 -11.62 -6.96
C PHE A 71 -7.25 -10.98 -8.33
N PHE A 72 -7.79 -9.79 -8.57
CA PHE A 72 -7.56 -9.05 -9.82
C PHE A 72 -6.10 -8.63 -10.01
N VAL A 73 -5.46 -8.15 -8.95
CA VAL A 73 -4.04 -7.76 -9.01
C VAL A 73 -3.16 -8.99 -9.23
N ALA A 74 -3.39 -10.08 -8.49
CA ALA A 74 -2.68 -11.33 -8.67
C ALA A 74 -2.81 -11.87 -10.11
N THR A 75 -4.02 -11.87 -10.67
CA THR A 75 -4.28 -12.30 -12.05
C THR A 75 -3.52 -11.43 -13.06
N TYR A 76 -3.56 -10.11 -12.89
CA TYR A 76 -2.84 -9.17 -13.76
C TYR A 76 -1.33 -9.41 -13.71
N LEU A 77 -0.74 -9.47 -12.51
CA LEU A 77 0.70 -9.68 -12.38
C LEU A 77 1.11 -11.02 -12.99
N LYS A 78 0.33 -12.08 -12.76
CA LYS A 78 0.61 -13.40 -13.35
C LYS A 78 0.59 -13.40 -14.88
N GLN A 79 -0.25 -12.58 -15.49
CA GLN A 79 -0.43 -12.54 -16.95
C GLN A 79 0.43 -11.50 -17.65
N SER A 80 0.80 -10.42 -16.96
CA SER A 80 1.37 -9.20 -17.57
C SER A 80 2.72 -8.82 -16.99
N SER A 81 3.31 -9.62 -16.11
CA SER A 81 4.65 -9.40 -15.55
C SER A 81 5.43 -10.71 -15.49
N ASP A 82 6.75 -10.60 -15.37
CA ASP A 82 7.65 -11.74 -15.23
C ASP A 82 7.93 -12.08 -13.75
N TYR A 83 7.13 -11.54 -12.81
CA TYR A 83 7.32 -11.80 -11.39
C TYR A 83 6.95 -13.24 -11.02
N GLU A 84 7.77 -13.85 -10.18
CA GLU A 84 7.41 -15.04 -9.44
C GLU A 84 6.52 -14.65 -8.26
N LEU A 85 5.26 -15.09 -8.31
CA LEU A 85 4.25 -14.73 -7.32
C LEU A 85 4.13 -15.79 -6.23
N TYR A 86 4.07 -15.33 -4.98
CA TYR A 86 3.77 -16.14 -3.81
C TYR A 86 2.49 -15.63 -3.14
N PHE A 87 1.55 -16.50 -2.85
CA PHE A 87 0.29 -16.11 -2.21
C PHE A 87 0.32 -16.45 -0.72
N VAL A 88 -0.04 -15.47 0.13
CA VAL A 88 -0.07 -15.65 1.59
C VAL A 88 -1.49 -15.41 2.10
N ASN A 89 -2.14 -16.48 2.57
CA ASN A 89 -3.44 -16.46 3.22
C ASN A 89 -3.66 -17.72 4.07
N PRO A 90 -3.83 -17.59 5.41
CA PRO A 90 -4.11 -18.71 6.30
C PRO A 90 -5.34 -19.56 5.91
N ASN A 91 -6.33 -18.94 5.27
CA ASN A 91 -7.66 -19.52 5.03
C ASN A 91 -7.83 -20.10 3.62
N ALA A 92 -6.78 -20.13 2.81
CA ALA A 92 -6.81 -20.72 1.47
C ALA A 92 -5.62 -21.67 1.30
N ASP A 93 -5.78 -22.65 0.42
CA ASP A 93 -4.74 -23.64 0.09
C ASP A 93 -4.22 -23.46 -1.34
N GLU A 94 -5.09 -23.00 -2.25
CA GLU A 94 -4.75 -22.77 -3.66
C GLU A 94 -5.41 -21.48 -4.18
N ILE A 95 -4.64 -20.66 -4.92
CA ILE A 95 -5.11 -19.47 -5.63
C ILE A 95 -4.49 -19.47 -7.02
N LEU A 96 -5.30 -19.29 -8.06
CA LEU A 96 -4.85 -19.25 -9.46
C LEU A 96 -3.99 -20.46 -9.88
N GLY A 97 -4.29 -21.67 -9.39
CA GLY A 97 -3.51 -22.86 -9.72
C GLY A 97 -2.16 -22.96 -9.01
N GLN A 98 -1.89 -22.12 -8.01
CA GLN A 98 -0.63 -22.09 -7.26
C GLN A 98 -0.88 -22.28 -5.76
N LYS A 99 0.10 -22.90 -5.10
CA LYS A 99 0.11 -23.13 -3.66
C LYS A 99 0.04 -21.81 -2.90
N VAL A 100 -0.79 -21.80 -1.85
CA VAL A 100 -0.89 -20.69 -0.88
C VAL A 100 -0.16 -21.06 0.40
N TYR A 101 0.55 -20.09 0.97
CA TYR A 101 1.27 -20.20 2.23
C TYR A 101 0.47 -19.55 3.36
N LYS A 102 0.59 -20.06 4.58
CA LYS A 102 -0.19 -19.57 5.73
C LYS A 102 0.39 -18.27 6.28
N SER A 103 1.71 -18.13 6.28
CA SER A 103 2.43 -16.94 6.72
C SER A 103 3.59 -16.59 5.79
N LEU A 104 4.15 -15.40 5.98
CA LEU A 104 5.38 -14.98 5.30
C LEU A 104 6.58 -15.85 5.66
N ALA A 105 6.63 -16.40 6.88
CA ALA A 105 7.71 -17.27 7.34
C ALA A 105 7.71 -18.65 6.67
N ASP A 106 6.57 -19.07 6.11
CA ASP A 106 6.44 -20.35 5.40
C ASP A 106 6.94 -20.29 3.94
N LEU A 107 7.32 -19.11 3.47
CA LEU A 107 7.79 -18.93 2.09
C LEU A 107 9.15 -19.62 1.88
N PRO A 108 9.36 -20.27 0.73
CA PRO A 108 10.64 -20.92 0.42
C PRO A 108 11.76 -19.92 0.09
N VAL A 109 11.41 -18.65 -0.12
CA VAL A 109 12.31 -17.56 -0.48
C VAL A 109 11.94 -16.29 0.29
N VAL A 110 12.89 -15.38 0.44
CA VAL A 110 12.61 -14.03 0.92
C VAL A 110 12.14 -13.20 -0.29
N PRO A 111 10.89 -12.72 -0.32
CA PRO A 111 10.38 -11.95 -1.46
C PRO A 111 11.02 -10.57 -1.54
N ASP A 112 11.24 -10.08 -2.76
CA ASP A 112 11.75 -8.73 -3.02
C ASP A 112 10.72 -7.66 -2.60
N ILE A 113 9.44 -7.95 -2.85
CA ILE A 113 8.30 -7.10 -2.49
C ILE A 113 7.26 -7.92 -1.71
N VAL A 114 6.92 -7.43 -0.52
CA VAL A 114 5.75 -7.89 0.25
C VAL A 114 4.57 -6.98 -0.08
N ASP A 115 3.63 -7.45 -0.91
CA ASP A 115 2.46 -6.73 -1.36
C ASP A 115 1.24 -6.99 -0.47
N VAL A 116 0.67 -5.95 0.14
CA VAL A 116 -0.23 -6.06 1.31
C VAL A 116 -1.65 -5.60 0.99
N PHE A 117 -2.61 -6.53 1.13
CA PHE A 117 -4.06 -6.31 0.99
C PHE A 117 -4.82 -6.42 2.32
N ARG A 118 -4.14 -6.28 3.46
CA ARG A 118 -4.74 -6.25 4.80
C ARG A 118 -5.11 -4.82 5.21
N LYS A 119 -6.05 -4.67 6.14
CA LYS A 119 -6.49 -3.36 6.64
C LYS A 119 -5.35 -2.59 7.31
N GLY A 120 -5.46 -1.26 7.37
CA GLY A 120 -4.43 -0.36 7.93
C GLY A 120 -3.98 -0.70 9.35
N SER A 121 -4.88 -1.24 10.18
CA SER A 121 -4.55 -1.66 11.55
C SER A 121 -3.68 -2.91 11.63
N ASP A 122 -3.61 -3.72 10.57
CA ASP A 122 -2.78 -4.93 10.52
C ASP A 122 -1.39 -4.65 9.94
N ILE A 123 -1.17 -3.45 9.39
CA ILE A 123 0.11 -3.08 8.77
C ILE A 123 1.30 -3.13 9.74
N PRO A 124 1.21 -2.68 11.01
CA PRO A 124 2.32 -2.83 11.95
C PRO A 124 2.81 -4.28 12.08
N GLN A 125 1.88 -5.23 12.21
CA GLN A 125 2.23 -6.65 12.28
C GLN A 125 2.90 -7.14 10.99
N VAL A 126 2.40 -6.71 9.81
CA VAL A 126 3.00 -7.09 8.53
C VAL A 126 4.42 -6.51 8.38
N MET A 127 4.69 -5.31 8.93
CA MET A 127 6.04 -4.74 8.96
C MET A 127 6.98 -5.63 9.78
N ASP A 128 6.55 -6.08 10.96
CA ASP A 128 7.35 -6.99 11.79
C ASP A 128 7.60 -8.34 11.09
N GLU A 129 6.58 -8.91 10.45
CA GLU A 129 6.72 -10.16 9.67
C GLU A 129 7.70 -9.97 8.49
N ALA A 130 7.61 -8.86 7.77
CA ALA A 130 8.50 -8.53 6.66
C ALA A 130 9.96 -8.34 7.13
N LEU A 131 10.16 -7.66 8.26
CA LEU A 131 11.47 -7.50 8.89
C LEU A 131 12.04 -8.85 9.34
N ALA A 132 11.22 -9.71 9.94
CA ALA A 132 11.65 -11.01 10.46
C ALA A 132 12.17 -11.94 9.36
N ILE A 133 11.53 -11.94 8.18
CA ILE A 133 12.00 -12.72 7.02
C ILE A 133 13.16 -12.04 6.27
N GLY A 134 13.49 -10.79 6.60
CA GLY A 134 14.54 -10.03 5.95
C GLY A 134 14.15 -9.38 4.61
N ALA A 135 12.84 -9.23 4.35
CA ALA A 135 12.36 -8.50 3.17
C ALA A 135 12.85 -7.05 3.18
N LYS A 136 13.00 -6.47 1.98
CA LYS A 136 13.49 -5.10 1.82
C LYS A 136 12.41 -4.09 1.48
N THR A 137 11.31 -4.55 0.88
CA THR A 137 10.24 -3.67 0.41
C THR A 137 8.89 -4.16 0.92
N VAL A 138 8.13 -3.26 1.54
CA VAL A 138 6.71 -3.47 1.85
C VAL A 138 5.89 -2.52 1.00
N TRP A 139 4.94 -3.09 0.26
CA TRP A 139 4.06 -2.39 -0.65
C TRP A 139 2.61 -2.52 -0.18
N VAL A 140 2.08 -1.47 0.41
CA VAL A 140 0.71 -1.40 0.91
C VAL A 140 -0.21 -0.85 -0.18
N GLN A 141 -1.24 -1.62 -0.51
CA GLN A 141 -2.10 -1.37 -1.67
C GLN A 141 -2.94 -0.10 -1.55
N LEU A 142 -3.50 0.31 -2.69
CA LEU A 142 -4.33 1.50 -2.82
C LEU A 142 -5.49 1.51 -1.82
N GLY A 143 -5.70 2.66 -1.17
CA GLY A 143 -6.72 2.88 -0.15
C GLY A 143 -6.30 2.47 1.26
N ILE A 144 -5.10 1.90 1.43
CA ILE A 144 -4.60 1.37 2.71
C ILE A 144 -3.34 2.12 3.10
N TRP A 145 -3.28 2.58 4.35
CA TRP A 145 -2.15 3.35 4.88
C TRP A 145 -2.09 3.28 6.40
N ASN A 146 -0.87 3.44 6.94
CA ASN A 146 -0.57 3.59 8.36
C ASN A 146 0.79 4.30 8.47
N GLU A 147 0.79 5.59 8.81
CA GLU A 147 2.02 6.42 8.79
C GLU A 147 3.02 5.98 9.86
N GLU A 148 2.54 5.65 11.06
CA GLU A 148 3.40 5.17 12.15
C GLU A 148 4.13 3.89 11.76
N ALA A 149 3.42 2.94 11.13
CA ALA A 149 4.02 1.70 10.63
C ALA A 149 5.04 1.97 9.51
N ALA A 150 4.80 2.97 8.66
CA ALA A 150 5.74 3.35 7.61
C ALA A 150 7.03 3.94 8.19
N TYR A 151 6.93 4.92 9.09
CA TYR A 151 8.10 5.48 9.77
C TYR A 151 8.86 4.41 10.56
N TYR A 152 8.14 3.52 11.25
CA TYR A 152 8.75 2.39 11.95
C TYR A 152 9.52 1.49 10.98
N GLY A 153 8.89 1.05 9.88
CA GLY A 153 9.55 0.20 8.88
C GLY A 153 10.78 0.87 8.26
N GLU A 154 10.68 2.14 7.90
CA GLU A 154 11.79 2.93 7.34
C GLU A 154 12.95 3.08 8.33
N SER A 155 12.65 3.30 9.63
CA SER A 155 13.68 3.36 10.68
C SER A 155 14.47 2.06 10.84
N LYS A 156 13.90 0.94 10.38
CA LYS A 156 14.52 -0.40 10.37
C LYS A 156 15.11 -0.77 9.01
N GLY A 157 15.08 0.14 8.04
CA GLY A 157 15.66 -0.04 6.71
C GLY A 157 14.74 -0.67 5.67
N LEU A 158 13.43 -0.77 5.93
CA LEU A 158 12.46 -1.12 4.88
C LEU A 158 12.27 0.06 3.92
N THR A 159 12.09 -0.27 2.65
CA THR A 159 11.48 0.64 1.68
C THR A 159 9.96 0.46 1.76
N VAL A 160 9.25 1.51 2.17
CA VAL A 160 7.79 1.47 2.30
C VAL A 160 7.12 2.20 1.15
N VAL A 161 6.17 1.53 0.49
CA VAL A 161 5.25 2.13 -0.47
C VAL A 161 3.85 1.98 0.13
N MET A 162 3.07 3.06 0.24
CA MET A 162 1.67 2.98 0.70
C MET A 162 0.72 3.70 -0.24
N ASP A 163 -0.55 3.28 -0.19
CA ASP A 163 -1.63 3.86 -0.98
C ASP A 163 -1.32 3.85 -2.49
N ARG A 164 -0.65 2.81 -2.98
CA ARG A 164 -0.34 2.63 -4.39
C ARG A 164 -0.69 1.22 -4.81
N CYS A 165 -1.38 1.08 -5.94
CA CYS A 165 -1.67 -0.24 -6.48
C CYS A 165 -0.49 -0.72 -7.33
N ILE A 166 0.11 -1.86 -6.98
CA ILE A 166 1.25 -2.41 -7.72
C ILE A 166 0.91 -2.66 -9.20
N LYS A 167 -0.32 -3.12 -9.50
CA LYS A 167 -0.82 -3.28 -10.87
C LYS A 167 -0.82 -1.96 -11.62
N VAL A 168 -1.31 -0.88 -11.00
CA VAL A 168 -1.41 0.43 -11.65
C VAL A 168 -0.02 1.00 -11.89
N GLU A 169 0.88 0.90 -10.92
CA GLU A 169 2.26 1.35 -11.08
C GLU A 169 3.01 0.51 -12.12
N HIS A 170 2.82 -0.81 -12.14
CA HIS A 170 3.37 -1.68 -13.18
C HIS A 170 2.83 -1.32 -14.57
N ALA A 171 1.50 -1.18 -14.70
CA ALA A 171 0.83 -0.85 -15.96
C ALA A 171 1.17 0.55 -16.47
N ARG A 172 1.41 1.52 -15.58
CA ARG A 172 1.89 2.86 -15.92
C ARG A 172 3.11 2.75 -16.83
N PHE A 173 4.14 2.04 -16.37
CA PHE A 173 5.43 1.98 -17.06
C PHE A 173 5.55 0.88 -18.13
N HIS A 174 4.89 -0.27 -17.95
CA HIS A 174 5.07 -1.45 -18.81
C HIS A 174 3.81 -1.85 -19.61
N GLY A 175 2.63 -1.33 -19.24
CA GLY A 175 1.34 -1.71 -19.82
C GLY A 175 0.87 -0.83 -20.99
N GLY A 176 1.78 -0.07 -21.63
CA GLY A 176 1.46 0.82 -22.74
C GLY A 176 0.80 2.16 -22.34
N LEU A 177 0.42 2.36 -21.08
CA LEU A 177 -0.06 3.67 -20.58
C LEU A 177 1.01 4.76 -20.69
N HIS A 178 2.27 4.38 -20.58
CA HIS A 178 3.41 5.24 -20.93
C HIS A 178 3.26 5.91 -22.30
N LEU A 179 2.81 5.17 -23.32
CA LEU A 179 2.62 5.68 -24.69
C LEU A 179 1.53 6.75 -24.77
N LEU A 180 0.62 6.77 -23.80
CA LEU A 180 -0.44 7.77 -23.65
C LEU A 180 -0.02 8.92 -22.73
N GLY A 181 1.24 8.99 -22.31
CA GLY A 181 1.80 10.10 -21.55
C GLY A 181 1.50 10.09 -20.05
N PHE A 182 0.98 9.00 -19.49
CA PHE A 182 0.63 8.91 -18.06
C PHE A 182 1.84 8.92 -17.09
N ASP A 183 3.04 8.98 -17.64
CA ASP A 183 4.32 8.86 -16.93
C ASP A 183 5.16 10.14 -17.05
N THR A 184 4.77 11.05 -17.94
CA THR A 184 5.58 12.21 -18.33
C THR A 184 5.43 13.39 -17.38
N GLY A 185 4.43 13.34 -16.48
CA GLY A 185 4.01 14.49 -15.68
C GLY A 185 3.35 15.60 -16.50
N GLN A 186 3.12 15.40 -17.80
CA GLN A 186 2.40 16.31 -18.69
C GLN A 186 1.07 15.69 -19.12
N ILE A 187 -0.03 16.28 -18.66
CA ILE A 187 -1.35 16.00 -19.23
C ILE A 187 -1.51 16.90 -20.45
N THR A 188 -1.35 16.33 -21.65
CA THR A 188 -1.56 17.05 -22.92
C THR A 188 -2.56 16.32 -23.79
N ALA A 189 -3.54 17.05 -24.34
CA ALA A 189 -4.52 16.52 -25.28
C ALA A 189 -4.00 16.46 -26.73
N ARG A 190 -2.75 16.87 -26.98
CA ARG A 190 -2.18 16.87 -28.32
C ARG A 190 -1.71 15.47 -28.70
N LYS A 191 -2.31 14.91 -29.74
CA LYS A 191 -1.93 13.62 -30.31
C LYS A 191 -0.50 13.72 -30.86
N THR A 192 0.44 12.95 -30.30
CA THR A 192 1.78 12.82 -30.88
C THR A 192 1.64 12.06 -32.20
N LEU A 193 1.70 12.79 -33.32
CA LEU A 193 1.77 12.18 -34.64
C LEU A 193 3.16 11.56 -34.78
N ARG A 194 3.22 10.23 -34.87
CA ARG A 194 4.39 9.49 -35.36
C ARG A 194 4.21 9.22 -36.84
#